data_AF-A0A0G0J181-F1
#
_entry.id   AF-A0A0G0J181-F1
#
_cell.length_a   1.000
_cell.length_b   1.000
_cell.length_c   1.000
_cell.angle_alpha   90.00
_cell.angle_beta   90.00
_cell.angle_gamma   90.00
#
_symmetry.space_group_name_H-M   'P 1'
#
loop_
_entity.id
_entity.type
_entity.pdbx_description
1 polymer ?
#
loop_
_entity_poly.entity_id
_entity_poly.type
_entity_poly.pdbx_seq_one_letter_code
_entity_poly.pdbx_strand_id
1 'polypeptide(L)'
;MDLTLLSGGENIVLYFGNPHQIIFDKTTVNVNESFTATAQKYNYLDNIWGPLLEVTIGASQPNPNDPFNPTIITSAKVDVNGSVTLIISNAGTYDVGIAEDFYFPSYAVTVNAADSGGGGGGGGGETITPPVFSVQNALNYLASVQGADGSFAGSSLYTDWAGIAIGAAGESGIIRTNILLYMNARNSIDSLLTENERRAIALLSLGQNPYSFNGTNYISAITNTFDGAQFGDSSLTNDDIFALIPLASAGYTANDEIITKDITFILGKQLSNGSWENSVDLTAAAVQALYPFNSTPGVSSALATAGPYLQNAQADGAALAPSETLQNRIWATSYAIPAALGKPWNLIMQPVSKPIAAPSGGGGGGSGGGSAGNNNTPATNPAATTADSDTISQNLPESLPVNPTALQKTEEVKITVLPPAAINTQNPEPEPKIKTPAVATNVNTQTTQSPLQTDKTDTLIENNLAAALGNKGNSALVIPLVLSSGAFLSLMYFVARRFFG
;
A
#
# COMPACT_ATOMS: atom_id res chain seq x y z
N MET A 1 7.66 23.83 -20.75
CA MET A 1 8.06 22.51 -21.27
C MET A 1 8.66 22.74 -22.64
N ASP A 2 9.85 22.21 -22.89
CA ASP A 2 10.44 22.15 -24.23
C ASP A 2 9.63 21.18 -25.09
N LEU A 3 9.21 21.65 -26.27
CA LEU A 3 8.48 20.88 -27.27
C LEU A 3 9.49 20.29 -28.26
N THR A 4 10.18 19.22 -27.87
CA THR A 4 10.96 18.41 -28.81
C THR A 4 9.99 17.48 -29.55
N LEU A 5 9.62 17.85 -30.78
CA LEU A 5 8.83 17.02 -31.67
C LEU A 5 9.75 15.97 -32.32
N LEU A 6 9.47 14.68 -32.13
CA LEU A 6 10.20 13.60 -32.80
C LEU A 6 9.95 13.67 -34.32
N SER A 7 11.03 13.58 -35.10
CA SER A 7 11.01 13.93 -36.54
C SER A 7 11.04 12.73 -37.48
N GLY A 8 11.08 11.52 -36.93
CA GLY A 8 11.03 10.26 -37.65
C GLY A 8 12.40 9.63 -37.81
N GLY A 9 12.54 8.37 -37.37
CA GLY A 9 13.79 7.61 -37.36
C GLY A 9 14.32 7.31 -35.95
N GLU A 10 13.74 7.90 -34.91
CA GLU A 10 14.09 7.65 -33.51
C GLU A 10 13.37 6.38 -32.97
N ASN A 11 14.11 5.52 -32.26
CA ASN A 11 13.51 4.44 -31.47
C ASN A 11 13.15 4.96 -30.08
N ILE A 12 11.86 4.97 -29.75
CA ILE A 12 11.38 5.26 -28.40
C ILE A 12 11.36 3.96 -27.62
N VAL A 13 12.20 3.85 -26.59
CA VAL A 13 12.19 2.72 -25.66
C VAL A 13 11.70 3.21 -24.30
N LEU A 14 10.60 2.64 -23.82
CA LEU A 14 10.06 2.85 -22.47
C LEU A 14 10.56 1.72 -21.59
N TYR A 15 11.36 2.04 -20.58
CA TYR A 15 11.89 1.09 -19.61
C TYR A 15 11.49 1.51 -18.19
N PHE A 16 10.99 0.54 -17.42
CA PHE A 16 10.61 0.72 -16.02
C PHE A 16 11.52 -0.19 -15.18
N GLY A 17 12.50 0.39 -14.49
CA GLY A 17 13.48 -0.33 -13.68
C GLY A 17 14.73 0.51 -13.41
N ASN A 18 15.69 -0.04 -12.65
CA ASN A 18 16.99 0.62 -12.47
C ASN A 18 17.91 0.27 -13.65
N PRO A 19 18.49 1.26 -14.37
CA PRO A 19 19.39 1.00 -15.48
C PRO A 19 20.68 0.25 -15.11
N HIS A 20 21.02 0.20 -13.81
CA HIS A 20 22.18 -0.50 -13.28
C HIS A 20 21.77 -1.55 -12.23
N GLN A 21 22.55 -2.63 -12.14
CA GLN A 21 22.39 -3.69 -11.13
C GLN A 21 23.74 -4.22 -10.67
N ILE A 22 23.74 -4.97 -9.56
CA ILE A 22 24.90 -5.74 -9.10
C ILE A 22 24.52 -7.22 -9.00
N ILE A 23 25.38 -8.09 -9.52
CA ILE A 23 25.30 -9.55 -9.35
C ILE A 23 26.41 -10.00 -8.41
N PHE A 24 26.12 -10.98 -7.56
CA PHE A 24 27.06 -11.54 -6.60
C PHE A 24 27.33 -13.00 -6.90
N ASP A 25 28.58 -13.44 -6.74
CA ASP A 25 28.91 -14.87 -6.68
C ASP A 25 28.39 -15.52 -5.38
N LYS A 26 28.37 -14.74 -4.29
CA LYS A 26 27.89 -15.11 -2.95
C LYS A 26 27.24 -13.91 -2.27
N THR A 27 26.11 -14.14 -1.61
CA THR A 27 25.46 -13.16 -0.73
C THR A 27 25.65 -13.49 0.75
N THR A 28 26.37 -14.57 1.06
CA THR A 28 26.76 -14.98 2.42
C THR A 28 28.20 -15.49 2.39
N VAL A 29 29.06 -14.93 3.25
CA VAL A 29 30.49 -15.27 3.38
C VAL A 29 30.90 -15.28 4.85
N ASN A 30 32.07 -15.84 5.18
CA ASN A 30 32.65 -15.70 6.52
C ASN A 30 33.50 -14.43 6.62
N VAL A 31 33.80 -13.99 7.86
CA VAL A 31 34.76 -12.90 8.11
C VAL A 31 36.07 -13.17 7.37
N ASN A 32 36.55 -12.15 6.65
CA ASN A 32 37.74 -12.19 5.79
C ASN A 32 37.66 -13.13 4.57
N GLU A 33 36.53 -13.79 4.32
CA GLU A 33 36.28 -14.47 3.07
C GLU A 33 35.89 -13.44 2.00
N SER A 34 36.45 -13.60 0.80
CA SER A 34 36.16 -12.74 -0.33
C SER A 34 34.89 -13.13 -1.07
N PHE A 35 34.15 -12.15 -1.56
CA PHE A 35 33.09 -12.32 -2.56
C PHE A 35 33.31 -11.36 -3.74
N THR A 36 32.73 -11.70 -4.88
CA THR A 36 32.80 -10.93 -6.11
C THR A 36 31.45 -10.26 -6.37
N ALA A 37 31.48 -8.95 -6.59
CA ALA A 37 30.34 -8.15 -7.02
C ALA A 37 30.58 -7.66 -8.45
N THR A 38 29.61 -7.85 -9.34
CA THR A 38 29.69 -7.45 -10.75
C THR A 38 28.61 -6.41 -11.07
N ALA A 39 29.02 -5.17 -11.33
CA ALA A 39 28.15 -4.11 -11.78
C ALA A 39 27.80 -4.29 -13.25
N GLN A 40 26.52 -4.18 -13.57
CA GLN A 40 26.00 -4.30 -14.93
C GLN A 40 25.12 -3.12 -15.29
N LYS A 41 25.14 -2.77 -16.58
CA LYS A 41 24.29 -1.76 -17.19
C LYS A 41 23.39 -2.42 -18.22
N TYR A 42 22.11 -2.05 -18.17
CA TYR A 42 21.14 -2.54 -19.13
C TYR A 42 21.29 -1.84 -20.49
N ASN A 43 21.39 -2.62 -21.56
CA ASN A 43 21.35 -2.15 -22.93
C ASN A 43 19.93 -2.30 -23.49
N TYR A 44 19.27 -1.16 -23.65
CA TYR A 44 17.88 -1.05 -24.12
C TYR A 44 17.66 -1.54 -25.56
N LEU A 45 18.69 -1.51 -26.40
CA LEU A 45 18.56 -1.86 -27.82
C LEU A 45 18.43 -3.37 -28.01
N ASP A 46 19.18 -4.12 -27.21
CA ASP A 46 19.32 -5.57 -27.38
C ASP A 46 18.68 -6.37 -26.24
N ASN A 47 18.15 -5.68 -25.21
CA ASN A 47 17.59 -6.29 -24.00
C ASN A 47 18.60 -7.22 -23.29
N ILE A 48 19.84 -6.74 -23.14
CA ILE A 48 20.96 -7.48 -22.56
C ILE A 48 21.63 -6.63 -21.49
N TRP A 49 22.08 -7.28 -20.41
CA TRP A 49 22.94 -6.66 -19.41
C TRP A 49 24.40 -6.80 -19.81
N GLY A 50 25.09 -5.66 -19.92
CA GLY A 50 26.53 -5.59 -20.15
C GLY A 50 27.29 -5.13 -18.90
N PRO A 51 28.63 -5.20 -18.88
CA PRO A 51 29.42 -4.71 -17.77
C PRO A 51 29.28 -3.19 -17.62
N LEU A 52 29.10 -2.72 -16.38
CA LEU A 52 29.19 -1.30 -16.03
C LEU A 52 30.61 -1.02 -15.56
N LEU A 53 31.35 -0.21 -16.33
CA LEU A 53 32.75 0.11 -16.09
C LEU A 53 32.90 1.48 -15.41
N GLU A 54 34.11 1.75 -14.91
CA GLU A 54 34.48 3.04 -14.30
C GLU A 54 33.67 3.42 -13.04
N VAL A 55 32.98 2.45 -12.43
CA VAL A 55 32.24 2.62 -11.18
C VAL A 55 32.95 1.99 -9.99
N THR A 56 32.53 2.38 -8.80
CA THR A 56 33.00 1.87 -7.52
C THR A 56 31.86 1.13 -6.83
N ILE A 57 32.07 -0.13 -6.46
CA ILE A 57 31.14 -0.86 -5.60
C ILE A 57 31.66 -0.75 -4.17
N GLY A 58 30.77 -0.43 -3.23
CA GLY A 58 31.10 -0.41 -1.80
C GLY A 58 30.04 -1.10 -0.95
N ALA A 59 30.51 -1.64 0.17
CA ALA A 59 29.71 -2.20 1.23
C ALA A 59 29.63 -1.20 2.38
N SER A 60 28.42 -0.98 2.89
CA SER A 60 28.13 0.01 3.91
C SER A 60 27.23 -0.57 5.01
N GLN A 61 27.15 0.13 6.13
CA GLN A 61 26.16 -0.15 7.18
C GLN A 61 25.42 1.14 7.55
N PRO A 62 24.17 1.04 8.04
CA PRO A 62 23.44 2.18 8.56
C PRO A 62 24.27 2.93 9.61
N ASN A 63 24.29 4.25 9.52
CA ASN A 63 24.90 5.10 10.53
C ASN A 63 23.80 5.59 11.49
N PRO A 64 23.77 5.13 12.76
CA PRO A 64 22.72 5.50 13.70
C PRO A 64 22.69 7.00 14.05
N ASN A 65 23.82 7.69 13.87
CA ASN A 65 23.96 9.11 14.21
C ASN A 65 23.69 10.03 13.01
N ASP A 66 23.73 9.48 11.79
CA ASP A 66 23.47 10.22 10.55
C ASP A 66 22.81 9.27 9.52
N PRO A 67 21.48 9.13 9.57
CA PRO A 67 20.74 8.21 8.71
C PRO A 67 20.87 8.46 7.20
N PHE A 68 21.36 9.65 6.80
CA PHE A 68 21.53 10.01 5.39
C PHE A 68 22.94 9.70 4.87
N ASN A 69 23.90 9.42 5.76
CA ASN A 69 25.28 9.12 5.41
C ASN A 69 25.71 7.77 6.01
N PRO A 70 25.46 6.64 5.29
CA PRO A 70 25.84 5.32 5.76
C PRO A 70 27.36 5.21 5.93
N THR A 71 27.79 4.39 6.88
CA THR A 71 29.22 4.17 7.12
C THR A 71 29.75 3.23 6.06
N ILE A 72 30.64 3.73 5.20
CA ILE A 72 31.31 2.90 4.18
C ILE A 72 32.38 2.05 4.86
N ILE A 73 32.28 0.74 4.71
CA ILE A 73 33.13 -0.25 5.36
C ILE A 73 34.28 -0.63 4.44
N THR A 74 33.97 -0.85 3.17
CA THR A 74 34.95 -1.13 2.13
C THR A 74 34.38 -0.71 0.78
N SER A 75 35.25 -0.31 -0.15
CA SER A 75 34.86 0.05 -1.51
C SER A 75 36.04 -0.13 -2.44
N ALA A 76 35.77 -0.55 -3.67
CA ALA A 76 36.81 -0.67 -4.69
C ALA A 76 36.23 -0.46 -6.10
N LYS A 77 37.08 0.03 -7.00
CA LYS A 77 36.74 0.26 -8.40
C LYS A 77 36.63 -1.09 -9.13
N VAL A 78 35.65 -1.19 -10.03
CA VAL A 78 35.46 -2.39 -10.86
C VAL A 78 36.55 -2.54 -11.93
N ASP A 79 36.79 -3.78 -12.36
CA ASP A 79 37.71 -4.13 -13.44
C ASP A 79 37.06 -3.99 -14.83
N VAL A 80 37.76 -4.48 -15.87
CA VAL A 80 37.30 -4.44 -17.28
C VAL A 80 36.03 -5.26 -17.54
N ASN A 81 35.63 -6.11 -16.61
CA ASN A 81 34.41 -6.92 -16.67
C ASN A 81 33.30 -6.33 -15.78
N GLY A 82 33.50 -5.15 -15.18
CA GLY A 82 32.57 -4.58 -14.20
C GLY A 82 32.61 -5.31 -12.85
N SER A 83 33.63 -6.13 -12.58
CA SER A 83 33.73 -6.95 -11.37
C SER A 83 34.70 -6.38 -10.36
N VAL A 84 34.43 -6.62 -9.07
CA VAL A 84 35.37 -6.33 -7.98
C VAL A 84 35.26 -7.39 -6.88
N THR A 85 36.40 -7.71 -6.28
CA THR A 85 36.45 -8.59 -5.11
C THR A 85 36.46 -7.75 -3.83
N LEU A 86 35.52 -8.00 -2.94
CA LEU A 86 35.41 -7.34 -1.63
C LEU A 86 35.71 -8.34 -0.51
N ILE A 87 36.30 -7.83 0.58
CA ILE A 87 36.59 -8.57 1.81
C ILE A 87 36.13 -7.70 2.98
N ILE A 88 35.41 -8.30 3.93
CA ILE A 88 34.90 -7.62 5.12
C ILE A 88 35.37 -8.36 6.37
N SER A 89 35.99 -7.63 7.30
CA SER A 89 36.67 -8.20 8.47
C SER A 89 35.82 -8.31 9.73
N ASN A 90 34.59 -7.82 9.68
CA ASN A 90 33.65 -7.89 10.80
C ASN A 90 32.39 -8.64 10.37
N ALA A 91 31.81 -9.40 11.31
CA ALA A 91 30.55 -10.08 11.07
C ALA A 91 29.39 -9.06 11.08
N GLY A 92 28.37 -9.31 10.27
CA GLY A 92 27.19 -8.46 10.16
C GLY A 92 26.53 -8.53 8.80
N THR A 93 25.46 -7.76 8.63
CA THR A 93 24.83 -7.53 7.33
C THR A 93 25.27 -6.18 6.80
N TYR A 94 25.58 -6.14 5.50
CA TYR A 94 26.11 -4.98 4.79
C TYR A 94 25.27 -4.68 3.56
N ASP A 95 25.01 -3.40 3.34
CA ASP A 95 24.36 -2.86 2.16
C ASP A 95 25.41 -2.60 1.09
N VAL A 96 25.34 -3.32 -0.03
CA VAL A 96 26.29 -3.23 -1.16
C VAL A 96 25.63 -2.53 -2.33
N GLY A 97 26.26 -1.45 -2.81
CA GLY A 97 25.74 -0.62 -3.89
C GLY A 97 26.84 0.06 -4.71
N ILE A 98 26.44 0.72 -5.79
CA ILE A 98 27.33 1.50 -6.67
C ILE A 98 27.45 2.92 -6.11
N ALA A 99 28.66 3.38 -5.79
CA ALA A 99 28.88 4.68 -5.15
C ALA A 99 28.41 5.85 -6.04
N GLU A 100 28.62 5.75 -7.35
CA GLU A 100 28.23 6.76 -8.35
C GLU A 100 26.70 6.86 -8.51
N ASP A 101 25.96 5.84 -8.08
CA ASP A 101 24.50 5.81 -8.02
C ASP A 101 23.98 5.98 -6.58
N PHE A 102 24.78 6.60 -5.70
CA PHE A 102 24.45 6.81 -4.28
C PHE A 102 24.12 5.51 -3.54
N TYR A 103 24.84 4.43 -3.89
CA TYR A 103 24.65 3.07 -3.39
C TYR A 103 23.27 2.46 -3.71
N PHE A 104 22.59 2.97 -4.74
CA PHE A 104 21.33 2.42 -5.24
C PHE A 104 21.53 1.75 -6.62
N PRO A 105 21.00 0.54 -6.87
CA PRO A 105 20.23 -0.29 -5.94
C PRO A 105 21.13 -0.90 -4.87
N SER A 106 20.62 -1.04 -3.65
CA SER A 106 21.33 -1.64 -2.52
C SER A 106 20.95 -3.11 -2.36
N TYR A 107 21.96 -3.96 -2.13
CA TYR A 107 21.81 -5.40 -1.93
C TYR A 107 22.43 -5.83 -0.61
N ALA A 108 21.75 -6.70 0.13
CA ALA A 108 22.26 -7.22 1.40
C ALA A 108 23.27 -8.36 1.19
N VAL A 109 24.45 -8.24 1.80
CA VAL A 109 25.44 -9.31 1.94
C VAL A 109 25.66 -9.61 3.41
N THR A 110 25.60 -10.88 3.80
CA THR A 110 25.80 -11.34 5.18
C THR A 110 27.22 -11.88 5.37
N VAL A 111 27.91 -11.42 6.42
CA VAL A 111 29.23 -11.87 6.83
C VAL A 111 29.11 -12.58 8.18
N ASN A 112 29.36 -13.89 8.19
CA ASN A 112 29.32 -14.72 9.38
C ASN A 112 30.62 -14.59 10.20
N ALA A 113 30.54 -14.69 11.52
CA ALA A 113 31.72 -14.69 12.38
C ALA A 113 32.66 -15.86 12.02
N ALA A 114 33.97 -15.65 12.17
CA ALA A 114 34.96 -16.70 11.93
C ALA A 114 34.75 -17.85 12.93
N ASP A 115 34.62 -19.06 12.42
CA ASP A 115 34.41 -20.26 13.22
C ASP A 115 35.66 -20.52 14.08
N SER A 116 35.53 -20.47 15.40
CA SER A 116 36.62 -20.82 16.30
C SER A 116 36.77 -22.34 16.30
N GLY A 117 37.70 -22.84 15.49
CA GLY A 117 37.86 -24.27 15.19
C GLY A 117 37.75 -25.21 16.40
N GLY A 118 36.79 -26.12 16.31
CA GLY A 118 36.68 -27.35 17.10
C GLY A 118 36.39 -28.51 16.16
N GLY A 119 37.29 -29.49 16.11
CA GLY A 119 37.26 -30.56 15.13
C GLY A 119 36.07 -31.53 15.25
N GLY A 120 35.75 -32.15 14.11
CA GLY A 120 35.15 -33.48 14.01
C GLY A 120 33.83 -33.72 14.76
N GLY A 121 32.71 -33.49 14.08
CA GLY A 121 31.40 -33.99 14.52
C GLY A 121 30.42 -33.95 13.36
N GLY A 122 29.82 -35.10 13.04
CA GLY A 122 28.91 -35.29 11.91
C GLY A 122 27.71 -34.35 11.91
N GLY A 123 27.15 -34.17 10.71
CA GLY A 123 26.03 -33.28 10.43
C GLY A 123 24.89 -33.36 11.44
N GLY A 124 24.77 -32.32 12.24
CA GLY A 124 23.50 -31.82 12.73
C GLY A 124 23.26 -30.52 11.98
N GLY A 125 22.27 -30.49 11.10
CA GLY A 125 21.83 -29.24 10.49
C GLY A 125 21.49 -28.27 11.61
N GLU A 126 22.25 -27.18 11.72
CA GLU A 126 21.83 -26.07 12.56
C GLU A 126 20.43 -25.71 12.08
N THR A 127 19.48 -25.94 12.97
CA THR A 127 18.12 -25.49 12.77
C THR A 127 18.22 -23.99 12.90
N ILE A 128 18.45 -23.28 11.78
CA ILE A 128 18.28 -21.84 11.72
C ILE A 128 16.84 -21.64 12.14
N THR A 129 16.64 -21.28 13.39
CA THR A 129 15.32 -20.98 13.92
C THR A 129 14.95 -19.69 13.21
N PRO A 130 13.96 -19.72 12.29
CA PRO A 130 13.59 -18.51 11.58
C PRO A 130 13.28 -17.43 12.63
N PRO A 131 13.70 -16.17 12.41
CA PRO A 131 13.39 -15.11 13.35
C PRO A 131 11.88 -15.11 13.61
N VAL A 132 11.49 -15.23 14.87
CA VAL A 132 10.09 -15.18 15.24
C VAL A 132 9.59 -13.79 14.94
N PHE A 133 8.63 -13.67 14.04
CA PHE A 133 8.02 -12.39 13.75
C PHE A 133 7.42 -11.81 15.04
N SER A 134 7.74 -10.54 15.34
CA SER A 134 7.19 -9.82 16.49
C SER A 134 6.18 -8.75 16.03
N VAL A 135 4.89 -8.94 16.38
CA VAL A 135 3.84 -7.91 16.21
C VAL A 135 4.32 -6.59 16.80
N GLN A 136 4.89 -6.65 18.00
CA GLN A 136 5.25 -5.45 18.73
C GLN A 136 6.36 -4.67 18.02
N ASN A 137 7.35 -5.38 17.45
CA ASN A 137 8.42 -4.71 16.71
C ASN A 137 7.87 -4.07 15.43
N ALA A 138 6.93 -4.74 14.76
CA ALA A 138 6.21 -4.20 13.62
C ALA A 138 5.40 -2.94 13.96
N LEU A 139 4.66 -2.93 15.07
CA LEU A 139 3.94 -1.75 15.57
C LEU A 139 4.91 -0.61 15.93
N ASN A 140 5.99 -0.93 16.65
CA ASN A 140 7.00 0.05 17.04
C ASN A 140 7.66 0.68 15.82
N TYR A 141 7.96 -0.13 14.80
CA TYR A 141 8.49 0.37 13.54
C TYR A 141 7.48 1.30 12.85
N LEU A 142 6.21 0.90 12.70
CA LEU A 142 5.17 1.76 12.10
C LEU A 142 5.02 3.08 12.88
N ALA A 143 5.06 3.03 14.21
CA ALA A 143 5.03 4.23 15.04
C ALA A 143 6.27 5.13 14.81
N SER A 144 7.44 4.55 14.58
CA SER A 144 8.68 5.30 14.33
C SER A 144 8.73 6.02 12.99
N VAL A 145 7.94 5.56 12.00
CA VAL A 145 7.92 6.13 10.65
C VAL A 145 6.63 6.91 10.33
N GLN A 146 5.71 7.02 11.29
CA GLN A 146 4.53 7.86 11.15
C GLN A 146 4.94 9.34 11.14
N GLY A 147 4.50 10.08 10.12
CA GLY A 147 4.71 11.52 10.03
C GLY A 147 4.02 12.27 11.16
N ALA A 148 4.50 13.47 11.47
CA ALA A 148 3.92 14.33 12.51
C ALA A 148 2.45 14.71 12.22
N ASP A 149 2.03 14.68 10.96
CA ASP A 149 0.65 14.90 10.53
C ASP A 149 -0.22 13.63 10.61
N GLY A 150 0.36 12.50 11.05
CA GLY A 150 -0.29 11.19 11.15
C GLY A 150 -0.21 10.35 9.88
N SER A 151 0.36 10.88 8.81
CA SER A 151 0.50 10.17 7.54
C SER A 151 1.59 9.10 7.58
N PHE A 152 1.53 8.19 6.62
CA PHE A 152 2.66 7.37 6.21
C PHE A 152 3.14 7.86 4.84
N ALA A 153 4.41 8.28 4.78
CA ALA A 153 5.02 8.84 3.56
C ALA A 153 4.21 10.00 2.93
N GLY A 154 3.50 10.80 3.74
CA GLY A 154 2.71 11.94 3.25
C GLY A 154 1.54 11.57 2.35
N SER A 155 1.11 10.30 2.33
CA SER A 155 0.19 9.76 1.33
C SER A 155 -1.04 9.11 1.97
N SER A 156 -2.23 9.41 1.43
CA SER A 156 -3.47 8.71 1.76
C SER A 156 -3.39 7.23 1.40
N LEU A 157 -2.70 6.87 0.30
CA LEU A 157 -2.53 5.49 -0.13
C LEU A 157 -1.89 4.63 0.98
N TYR A 158 -0.75 5.10 1.47
CA TYR A 158 0.00 4.41 2.52
C TYR A 158 -0.66 4.51 3.89
N THR A 159 -1.31 5.62 4.17
CA THR A 159 -1.96 5.84 5.47
C THR A 159 -3.17 4.91 5.66
N ASP A 160 -3.94 4.62 4.61
CA ASP A 160 -5.09 3.71 4.78
C ASP A 160 -4.65 2.25 4.84
N TRP A 161 -3.61 1.89 4.08
CA TRP A 161 -2.95 0.60 4.25
C TRP A 161 -2.48 0.41 5.69
N ALA A 162 -1.71 1.37 6.23
CA ALA A 162 -1.32 1.40 7.64
C ALA A 162 -2.52 1.32 8.59
N GLY A 163 -3.61 2.04 8.29
CA GLY A 163 -4.86 1.97 9.03
C GLY A 163 -5.45 0.56 9.11
N ILE A 164 -5.44 -0.18 8.01
CA ILE A 164 -5.92 -1.57 7.98
C ILE A 164 -5.09 -2.46 8.91
N ALA A 165 -3.76 -2.33 8.87
CA ALA A 165 -2.88 -3.08 9.77
C ALA A 165 -3.06 -2.74 11.23
N ILE A 166 -3.11 -1.45 11.56
CA ILE A 166 -3.32 -0.97 12.93
C ILE A 166 -4.67 -1.45 13.47
N GLY A 167 -5.71 -1.44 12.62
CA GLY A 167 -7.01 -2.02 12.92
C GLY A 167 -6.95 -3.53 13.17
N ALA A 168 -6.30 -4.27 12.27
CA ALA A 168 -6.11 -5.72 12.38
C ALA A 168 -5.34 -6.11 13.65
N ALA A 169 -4.37 -5.28 14.06
CA ALA A 169 -3.61 -5.43 15.31
C ALA A 169 -4.46 -5.28 16.57
N GLY A 170 -5.64 -4.64 16.47
CA GLY A 170 -6.39 -4.16 17.63
C GLY A 170 -5.70 -3.02 18.38
N GLU A 171 -4.77 -2.30 17.73
CA GLU A 171 -4.02 -1.22 18.37
C GLU A 171 -4.91 0.02 18.52
N SER A 172 -4.93 0.60 19.73
CA SER A 172 -5.83 1.72 20.09
C SER A 172 -5.10 2.99 20.55
N GLY A 173 -3.77 2.99 20.52
CA GLY A 173 -2.93 4.10 20.96
C GLY A 173 -2.77 5.25 19.97
N ILE A 174 -1.76 6.08 20.21
CA ILE A 174 -1.53 7.36 19.51
C ILE A 174 -1.39 7.20 17.99
N ILE A 175 -0.77 6.13 17.53
CA ILE A 175 -0.61 5.83 16.10
C ILE A 175 -1.96 5.77 15.40
N ARG A 176 -2.94 5.07 15.99
CA ARG A 176 -4.31 4.98 15.49
C ARG A 176 -5.00 6.34 15.48
N THR A 177 -4.88 7.08 16.57
CA THR A 177 -5.48 8.42 16.69
C THR A 177 -4.95 9.36 15.61
N ASN A 178 -3.64 9.36 15.38
CA ASN A 178 -3.01 10.19 14.36
C ASN A 178 -3.43 9.81 12.94
N ILE A 179 -3.56 8.51 12.64
CA ILE A 179 -4.13 8.05 11.36
C ILE A 179 -5.53 8.63 11.18
N LEU A 180 -6.43 8.47 12.16
CA LEU A 180 -7.80 8.96 12.05
C LEU A 180 -7.89 10.48 11.90
N LEU A 181 -7.02 11.24 12.57
CA LEU A 181 -6.92 12.68 12.37
C LEU A 181 -6.49 13.05 10.95
N TYR A 182 -5.47 12.36 10.41
CA TYR A 182 -5.03 12.53 9.03
C TYR A 182 -6.15 12.23 8.03
N MET A 183 -6.87 11.11 8.22
CA MET A 183 -7.99 10.70 7.38
C MET A 183 -9.15 11.71 7.45
N ASN A 184 -9.47 12.21 8.64
CA ASN A 184 -10.53 13.20 8.83
C ASN A 184 -10.21 14.52 8.10
N ALA A 185 -8.96 14.98 8.14
CA ALA A 185 -8.54 16.20 7.44
C ALA A 185 -8.61 16.08 5.90
N ARG A 186 -8.78 14.86 5.37
CA ARG A 186 -8.79 14.52 3.93
C ARG A 186 -9.97 13.63 3.57
N ASN A 187 -11.12 13.85 4.22
CA ASN A 187 -12.30 13.02 4.05
C ASN A 187 -13.12 13.40 2.80
N SER A 188 -12.53 13.30 1.61
CA SER A 188 -13.21 13.50 0.32
C SER A 188 -13.48 12.16 -0.38
N ILE A 189 -14.51 12.15 -1.24
CA ILE A 189 -14.73 11.07 -2.22
C ILE A 189 -13.75 11.27 -3.38
N ASP A 190 -13.04 10.20 -3.75
CA ASP A 190 -12.14 10.21 -4.89
C ASP A 190 -12.89 9.87 -6.19
N SER A 191 -12.36 10.30 -7.32
CA SER A 191 -12.83 9.90 -8.64
C SER A 191 -12.50 8.44 -8.97
N LEU A 192 -11.42 7.91 -8.40
CA LEU A 192 -11.03 6.52 -8.52
C LEU A 192 -11.80 5.67 -7.51
N LEU A 193 -12.52 4.67 -8.01
CA LEU A 193 -13.29 3.76 -7.18
C LEU A 193 -12.40 3.04 -6.14
N THR A 194 -11.23 2.58 -6.59
CA THR A 194 -10.25 1.87 -5.77
C THR A 194 -9.80 2.65 -4.53
N GLU A 195 -9.74 3.98 -4.60
CA GLU A 195 -9.39 4.83 -3.46
C GLU A 195 -10.52 4.88 -2.43
N ASN A 196 -11.78 4.91 -2.88
CA ASN A 196 -12.95 4.86 -2.00
C ASN A 196 -13.13 3.49 -1.33
N GLU A 197 -12.87 2.41 -2.06
CA GLU A 197 -12.87 1.04 -1.54
C GLU A 197 -11.82 0.86 -0.45
N ARG A 198 -10.57 1.21 -0.75
CA ARG A 198 -9.45 1.13 0.18
C ARG A 198 -9.70 1.96 1.44
N ARG A 199 -10.24 3.18 1.28
CA ARG A 199 -10.66 4.03 2.40
C ARG A 199 -11.74 3.36 3.24
N ALA A 200 -12.77 2.77 2.62
CA ALA A 200 -13.83 2.09 3.34
C ALA A 200 -13.31 0.88 4.14
N ILE A 201 -12.43 0.05 3.53
CA ILE A 201 -11.78 -1.09 4.20
C ILE A 201 -10.97 -0.61 5.42
N ALA A 202 -10.21 0.47 5.28
CA ALA A 202 -9.42 1.01 6.38
C ALA A 202 -10.29 1.57 7.51
N LEU A 203 -11.36 2.30 7.18
CA LEU A 203 -12.30 2.80 8.18
C LEU A 203 -12.95 1.66 8.96
N LEU A 204 -13.43 0.62 8.27
CA LEU A 204 -14.01 -0.57 8.91
C LEU A 204 -12.99 -1.30 9.79
N SER A 205 -11.75 -1.44 9.33
CA SER A 205 -10.65 -2.05 10.11
C SER A 205 -10.33 -1.24 11.38
N LEU A 206 -10.38 0.09 11.28
CA LEU A 206 -10.19 1.01 12.40
C LEU A 206 -11.44 1.17 13.28
N GLY A 207 -12.54 0.44 13.00
CA GLY A 207 -13.78 0.51 13.77
C GLY A 207 -14.54 1.84 13.58
N GLN A 208 -14.40 2.47 12.42
CA GLN A 208 -15.16 3.65 12.00
C GLN A 208 -16.28 3.26 11.04
N ASN A 209 -17.34 4.07 11.00
CA ASN A 209 -18.47 3.83 10.12
C ASN A 209 -18.27 4.52 8.75
N PRO A 210 -18.05 3.76 7.65
CA PRO A 210 -17.83 4.33 6.33
C PRO A 210 -19.07 4.96 5.69
N TYR A 211 -20.27 4.77 6.25
CA TYR A 211 -21.49 5.45 5.79
C TYR A 211 -21.53 6.94 6.17
N SER A 212 -20.75 7.37 7.16
CA SER A 212 -20.87 8.72 7.73
C SER A 212 -19.57 9.22 8.37
N PHE A 213 -18.41 8.81 7.86
CA PHE A 213 -17.13 9.23 8.42
C PHE A 213 -16.93 10.73 8.24
N ASN A 214 -17.23 11.48 9.31
CA ASN A 214 -17.18 12.94 9.37
C ASN A 214 -17.93 13.63 8.22
N GLY A 215 -19.09 13.09 7.85
CA GLY A 215 -19.96 13.64 6.80
C GLY A 215 -19.76 13.02 5.41
N THR A 216 -18.78 12.13 5.25
CA THR A 216 -18.50 11.46 3.97
C THR A 216 -18.97 10.01 3.98
N ASN A 217 -19.64 9.59 2.91
CA ASN A 217 -20.21 8.25 2.76
C ASN A 217 -19.48 7.48 1.64
N TYR A 218 -18.45 6.73 2.04
CA TYR A 218 -17.63 5.93 1.12
C TYR A 218 -18.36 4.71 0.59
N ILE A 219 -19.33 4.16 1.33
CA ILE A 219 -20.14 3.04 0.83
C ILE A 219 -21.03 3.48 -0.33
N SER A 220 -21.64 4.67 -0.25
CA SER A 220 -22.41 5.22 -1.37
C SER A 220 -21.53 5.53 -2.58
N ALA A 221 -20.30 6.00 -2.37
CA ALA A 221 -19.35 6.20 -3.47
C ALA A 221 -19.07 4.90 -4.23
N ILE A 222 -18.96 3.77 -3.53
CA ILE A 222 -18.82 2.44 -4.15
C ILE A 222 -20.13 2.01 -4.82
N THR A 223 -21.27 2.04 -4.12
CA THR A 223 -22.52 1.50 -4.67
C THR A 223 -23.06 2.29 -5.86
N ASN A 224 -22.69 3.57 -5.99
CA ASN A 224 -23.11 4.42 -7.10
C ASN A 224 -22.37 4.10 -8.41
N THR A 225 -21.26 3.35 -8.37
CA THR A 225 -20.55 2.90 -9.59
C THR A 225 -21.12 1.61 -10.17
N PHE A 226 -22.08 0.98 -9.48
CA PHE A 226 -22.71 -0.25 -9.95
C PHE A 226 -23.59 0.01 -11.17
N ASP A 227 -23.24 -0.57 -12.32
CA ASP A 227 -23.93 -0.36 -13.60
C ASP A 227 -25.15 -1.29 -13.81
N GLY A 228 -25.43 -2.14 -12.81
CA GLY A 228 -26.44 -3.18 -12.90
C GLY A 228 -25.87 -4.58 -13.17
N ALA A 229 -24.57 -4.70 -13.41
CA ALA A 229 -23.84 -5.96 -13.57
C ALA A 229 -22.50 -6.00 -12.80
N GLN A 230 -21.74 -4.91 -12.83
CA GLN A 230 -20.39 -4.79 -12.24
C GLN A 230 -20.18 -3.40 -11.61
N PHE A 231 -19.07 -3.21 -10.90
CA PHE A 231 -18.63 -1.94 -10.34
C PHE A 231 -17.54 -1.28 -11.19
N GLY A 232 -17.54 0.05 -11.23
CA GLY A 232 -16.39 0.81 -11.75
C GLY A 232 -16.14 0.64 -13.24
N ASP A 233 -14.85 0.48 -13.61
CA ASP A 233 -14.45 0.33 -15.00
C ASP A 233 -14.69 -1.10 -15.50
N SER A 234 -15.49 -1.24 -16.55
CA SER A 234 -15.85 -2.54 -17.14
C SER A 234 -14.68 -3.41 -17.63
N SER A 235 -13.50 -2.83 -17.77
CA SER A 235 -12.27 -3.52 -18.16
C SER A 235 -11.48 -4.07 -16.97
N LEU A 236 -11.80 -3.69 -15.74
CA LEU A 236 -11.02 -4.00 -14.54
C LEU A 236 -11.78 -4.95 -13.62
N THR A 237 -11.34 -6.21 -13.54
CA THR A 237 -11.90 -7.14 -12.55
C THR A 237 -11.61 -6.72 -11.10
N ASN A 238 -10.56 -5.92 -10.92
CA ASN A 238 -10.11 -5.43 -9.63
C ASN A 238 -11.18 -4.61 -8.90
N ASP A 239 -11.93 -3.78 -9.64
CA ASP A 239 -12.95 -2.90 -9.05
C ASP A 239 -14.05 -3.72 -8.36
N ASP A 240 -14.58 -4.73 -9.04
CA ASP A 240 -15.56 -5.66 -8.47
C ASP A 240 -15.04 -6.44 -7.25
N ILE A 241 -13.82 -6.98 -7.34
CA ILE A 241 -13.20 -7.71 -6.22
C ILE A 241 -13.07 -6.82 -4.98
N PHE A 242 -12.60 -5.58 -5.15
CA PHE A 242 -12.37 -4.66 -4.03
C PHE A 242 -13.63 -3.92 -3.58
N ALA A 243 -14.68 -3.81 -4.40
CA ALA A 243 -16.01 -3.37 -3.99
C ALA A 243 -16.67 -4.38 -3.05
N LEU A 244 -16.58 -5.68 -3.38
CA LEU A 244 -17.21 -6.75 -2.61
C LEU A 244 -16.72 -6.80 -1.15
N ILE A 245 -15.44 -6.51 -0.92
CA ILE A 245 -14.78 -6.61 0.39
C ILE A 245 -15.43 -5.71 1.46
N PRO A 246 -15.44 -4.36 1.33
CA PRO A 246 -16.06 -3.49 2.31
C PRO A 246 -17.58 -3.63 2.34
N LEU A 247 -18.24 -3.96 1.22
CA LEU A 247 -19.69 -4.13 1.18
C LEU A 247 -20.17 -5.28 2.06
N ALA A 248 -19.44 -6.40 2.07
CA ALA A 248 -19.73 -7.53 2.97
C ALA A 248 -19.72 -7.11 4.45
N SER A 249 -18.83 -6.19 4.83
CA SER A 249 -18.73 -5.65 6.20
C SER A 249 -19.62 -4.42 6.43
N ALA A 250 -20.19 -3.83 5.38
CA ALA A 250 -21.17 -2.76 5.45
C ALA A 250 -22.63 -3.28 5.53
N GLY A 251 -22.81 -4.58 5.71
CA GLY A 251 -24.12 -5.20 5.89
C GLY A 251 -24.81 -5.60 4.59
N TYR A 252 -24.11 -5.63 3.45
CA TYR A 252 -24.61 -6.28 2.24
C TYR A 252 -24.39 -7.79 2.31
N THR A 253 -25.34 -8.54 1.78
CA THR A 253 -25.42 -10.00 1.89
C THR A 253 -25.68 -10.65 0.53
N ALA A 254 -25.61 -11.98 0.46
CA ALA A 254 -25.99 -12.75 -0.73
C ALA A 254 -27.48 -12.63 -1.12
N ASN A 255 -28.30 -11.92 -0.34
CA ASN A 255 -29.69 -11.61 -0.70
C ASN A 255 -29.81 -10.27 -1.44
N ASP A 256 -28.77 -9.44 -1.43
CA ASP A 256 -28.76 -8.17 -2.16
C ASP A 256 -28.42 -8.43 -3.65
N GLU A 257 -29.25 -7.91 -4.56
CA GLU A 257 -29.05 -8.09 -6.01
C GLU A 257 -27.69 -7.57 -6.47
N ILE A 258 -27.23 -6.45 -5.90
CA ILE A 258 -25.91 -5.88 -6.18
C ILE A 258 -24.76 -6.87 -5.91
N ILE A 259 -24.84 -7.61 -4.80
CA ILE A 259 -23.82 -8.60 -4.41
C ILE A 259 -23.88 -9.84 -5.27
N THR A 260 -25.09 -10.35 -5.54
CA THR A 260 -25.22 -11.57 -6.36
C THR A 260 -24.78 -11.36 -7.81
N LYS A 261 -25.02 -10.18 -8.37
CA LYS A 261 -24.55 -9.83 -9.71
C LYS A 261 -23.06 -9.58 -9.77
N ASP A 262 -22.51 -8.87 -8.81
CA ASP A 262 -21.06 -8.68 -8.66
C ASP A 262 -20.32 -10.02 -8.53
N ILE A 263 -20.78 -10.91 -7.64
CA ILE A 263 -20.24 -12.28 -7.55
C ILE A 263 -20.33 -13.00 -8.90
N THR A 264 -21.45 -12.88 -9.62
CA THR A 264 -21.60 -13.49 -10.95
C THR A 264 -20.55 -12.95 -11.94
N PHE A 265 -20.30 -11.64 -11.91
CA PHE A 265 -19.26 -11.00 -12.72
C PHE A 265 -17.87 -11.53 -12.37
N ILE A 266 -17.49 -11.49 -11.08
CA ILE A 266 -16.19 -11.97 -10.60
C ILE A 266 -15.97 -13.44 -11.01
N LEU A 267 -16.96 -14.31 -10.79
CA LEU A 267 -16.87 -15.72 -11.19
C LEU A 267 -16.70 -15.88 -12.71
N GLY A 268 -17.35 -15.04 -13.51
CA GLY A 268 -17.21 -15.03 -14.97
C GLY A 268 -15.83 -14.63 -15.48
N LYS A 269 -15.00 -13.98 -14.65
CA LYS A 269 -13.63 -13.56 -14.98
C LYS A 269 -12.57 -14.58 -14.57
N GLN A 270 -12.92 -15.62 -13.81
CA GLN A 270 -11.97 -16.66 -13.43
C GLN A 270 -11.52 -17.45 -14.67
N LEU A 271 -10.20 -17.58 -14.85
CA LEU A 271 -9.61 -18.35 -15.94
C LEU A 271 -9.65 -19.86 -15.66
N SER A 272 -9.44 -20.67 -16.69
CA SER A 272 -9.45 -22.14 -16.59
C SER A 272 -8.39 -22.72 -15.66
N ASN A 273 -7.31 -21.99 -15.40
CA ASN A 273 -6.29 -22.34 -14.42
C ASN A 273 -6.66 -21.96 -12.98
N GLY A 274 -7.85 -21.40 -12.75
CA GLY A 274 -8.34 -20.98 -11.44
C GLY A 274 -7.92 -19.56 -11.01
N SER A 275 -7.11 -18.87 -11.80
CA SER A 275 -6.66 -17.52 -11.48
C SER A 275 -7.64 -16.45 -11.96
N TRP A 276 -7.52 -15.27 -11.35
CA TRP A 276 -8.00 -14.02 -11.96
C TRP A 276 -6.81 -13.32 -12.61
N GLU A 277 -6.94 -13.03 -13.89
CA GLU A 277 -5.94 -12.30 -14.71
C GLU A 277 -4.52 -12.89 -14.72
N ASN A 278 -4.35 -14.19 -14.39
CA ASN A 278 -3.05 -14.80 -14.14
C ASN A 278 -2.20 -14.04 -13.10
N SER A 279 -2.86 -13.38 -12.14
CA SER A 279 -2.22 -12.62 -11.07
C SER A 279 -2.40 -13.33 -9.72
N VAL A 280 -1.31 -13.48 -8.98
CA VAL A 280 -1.34 -13.99 -7.60
C VAL A 280 -2.08 -13.03 -6.69
N ASP A 281 -1.85 -11.72 -6.83
CA ASP A 281 -2.49 -10.67 -6.03
C ASP A 281 -4.01 -10.67 -6.22
N LEU A 282 -4.48 -10.62 -7.49
CA LEU A 282 -5.92 -10.59 -7.77
C LEU A 282 -6.59 -11.92 -7.42
N THR A 283 -5.91 -13.05 -7.64
CA THR A 283 -6.47 -14.35 -7.23
C THR A 283 -6.61 -14.43 -5.72
N ALA A 284 -5.62 -13.95 -4.96
CA ALA A 284 -5.68 -13.91 -3.51
C ALA A 284 -6.73 -12.92 -2.98
N ALA A 285 -6.89 -11.77 -3.62
CA ALA A 285 -7.94 -10.80 -3.28
C ALA A 285 -9.33 -11.37 -3.58
N ALA A 286 -9.55 -11.99 -4.75
CA ALA A 286 -10.81 -12.64 -5.12
C ALA A 286 -11.18 -13.76 -4.14
N VAL A 287 -10.22 -14.62 -3.77
CA VAL A 287 -10.44 -15.67 -2.76
C VAL A 287 -10.92 -15.08 -1.44
N GLN A 288 -10.28 -14.02 -0.95
CA GLN A 288 -10.67 -13.38 0.32
C GLN A 288 -12.00 -12.62 0.22
N ALA A 289 -12.31 -12.02 -0.93
CA ALA A 289 -13.58 -11.30 -1.18
C ALA A 289 -14.77 -12.26 -1.29
N LEU A 290 -14.58 -13.42 -1.93
CA LEU A 290 -15.62 -14.42 -2.16
C LEU A 290 -15.87 -15.34 -0.94
N TYR A 291 -14.89 -15.51 -0.06
CA TYR A 291 -15.00 -16.43 1.09
C TYR A 291 -16.25 -16.21 1.98
N PRO A 292 -16.65 -14.96 2.32
CA PRO A 292 -17.89 -14.71 3.07
C PRO A 292 -19.16 -15.19 2.36
N PHE A 293 -19.08 -15.44 1.05
CA PHE A 293 -20.18 -15.83 0.19
C PHE A 293 -20.05 -17.27 -0.31
N ASN A 294 -19.33 -18.14 0.41
CA ASN A 294 -19.08 -19.53 0.01
C ASN A 294 -20.36 -20.36 -0.26
N SER A 295 -21.50 -19.98 0.31
CA SER A 295 -22.80 -20.62 0.04
C SER A 295 -23.47 -20.17 -1.26
N THR A 296 -22.98 -19.11 -1.92
CA THR A 296 -23.51 -18.62 -3.20
C THR A 296 -23.11 -19.60 -4.32
N PRO A 297 -24.03 -19.97 -5.23
CA PRO A 297 -23.72 -20.91 -6.32
C PRO A 297 -22.48 -20.52 -7.12
N GLY A 298 -21.59 -21.49 -7.35
CA GLY A 298 -20.34 -21.30 -8.11
C GLY A 298 -19.15 -20.85 -7.27
N VAL A 299 -19.36 -20.18 -6.13
CA VAL A 299 -18.26 -19.66 -5.30
C VAL A 299 -17.36 -20.77 -4.76
N SER A 300 -17.93 -21.81 -4.15
CA SER A 300 -17.15 -22.92 -3.60
C SER A 300 -16.26 -23.60 -4.65
N SER A 301 -16.76 -23.73 -5.88
CA SER A 301 -16.01 -24.31 -7.00
C SER A 301 -14.86 -23.41 -7.45
N ALA A 302 -15.11 -22.09 -7.53
CA ALA A 302 -14.08 -21.12 -7.88
C ALA A 302 -12.96 -21.04 -6.82
N LEU A 303 -13.32 -21.08 -5.53
CA LEU A 303 -12.33 -21.15 -4.45
C LEU A 303 -11.48 -22.43 -4.53
N ALA A 304 -12.10 -23.57 -4.86
CA ALA A 304 -11.40 -24.85 -4.99
C ALA A 304 -10.40 -24.88 -6.16
N THR A 305 -10.64 -24.13 -7.24
CA THR A 305 -9.70 -24.04 -8.39
C THR A 305 -8.63 -22.95 -8.19
N ALA A 306 -8.94 -21.88 -7.45
CA ALA A 306 -7.99 -20.82 -7.13
C ALA A 306 -6.88 -21.25 -6.18
N GLY A 307 -7.18 -22.13 -5.21
CA GLY A 307 -6.21 -22.65 -4.25
C GLY A 307 -4.98 -23.31 -4.92
N PRO A 308 -5.17 -24.28 -5.84
CA PRO A 308 -4.08 -24.87 -6.61
C PRO A 308 -3.26 -23.85 -7.41
N TYR A 309 -3.88 -22.80 -7.97
CA TYR A 309 -3.14 -21.75 -8.67
C TYR A 309 -2.17 -21.02 -7.72
N LEU A 310 -2.66 -20.56 -6.56
CA LEU A 310 -1.83 -19.88 -5.54
C LEU A 310 -0.72 -20.81 -4.99
N GLN A 311 -1.05 -22.09 -4.78
CA GLN A 311 -0.07 -23.09 -4.33
C GLN A 311 1.04 -23.31 -5.37
N ASN A 312 0.67 -23.41 -6.65
CA ASN A 312 1.63 -23.61 -7.74
C ASN A 312 2.51 -22.39 -8.02
N ALA A 313 2.07 -21.19 -7.62
CA ALA A 313 2.87 -19.98 -7.71
C ALA A 313 3.97 -19.91 -6.63
N GLN A 314 3.87 -20.73 -5.57
CA GLN A 314 4.87 -20.78 -4.51
C GLN A 314 6.19 -21.35 -5.03
N ALA A 315 7.29 -20.62 -4.79
CA ALA A 315 8.64 -21.02 -5.18
C ALA A 315 9.51 -21.38 -3.95
N ASP A 316 10.40 -20.47 -3.54
CA ASP A 316 11.36 -20.60 -2.44
C ASP A 316 10.77 -20.19 -1.07
N GLY A 317 9.45 -20.27 -0.92
CA GLY A 317 8.70 -19.73 0.21
C GLY A 317 7.93 -18.45 -0.11
N ALA A 318 8.27 -17.71 -1.17
CA ALA A 318 7.45 -16.62 -1.67
C ALA A 318 6.41 -17.10 -2.71
N ALA A 319 5.33 -16.34 -2.87
CA ALA A 319 4.24 -16.62 -3.82
C ALA A 319 4.52 -16.16 -5.27
N LEU A 320 5.76 -15.74 -5.56
CA LEU A 320 6.22 -15.35 -6.89
C LEU A 320 7.64 -15.86 -7.13
N ALA A 321 7.98 -16.05 -8.41
CA ALA A 321 9.27 -16.58 -8.84
C ALA A 321 10.44 -15.68 -8.39
N PRO A 322 11.66 -16.23 -8.22
CA PRO A 322 12.85 -15.45 -7.86
C PRO A 322 13.26 -14.38 -8.89
N SER A 323 12.75 -14.45 -10.12
CA SER A 323 12.96 -13.43 -11.16
C SER A 323 12.16 -12.14 -10.91
N GLU A 324 11.16 -12.18 -10.03
CA GLU A 324 10.39 -11.00 -9.63
C GLU A 324 11.15 -10.14 -8.62
N THR A 325 10.78 -8.86 -8.55
CA THR A 325 11.39 -7.95 -7.57
C THR A 325 11.05 -8.40 -6.14
N LEU A 326 11.98 -8.23 -5.20
CA LEU A 326 11.74 -8.55 -3.79
C LEU A 326 10.45 -7.90 -3.28
N GLN A 327 10.16 -6.68 -3.72
CA GLN A 327 8.98 -5.94 -3.28
C GLN A 327 7.68 -6.59 -3.74
N ASN A 328 7.58 -6.95 -5.02
CA ASN A 328 6.42 -7.66 -5.57
C ASN A 328 6.24 -9.02 -4.91
N ARG A 329 7.35 -9.74 -4.69
CA ARG A 329 7.33 -11.03 -4.01
C ARG A 329 6.79 -10.92 -2.59
N ILE A 330 7.18 -9.88 -1.85
CA ILE A 330 6.64 -9.60 -0.50
C ILE A 330 5.13 -9.33 -0.59
N TRP A 331 4.67 -8.52 -1.54
CA TRP A 331 3.25 -8.16 -1.71
C TRP A 331 2.38 -9.36 -2.08
N ALA A 332 2.76 -10.08 -3.12
CA ALA A 332 2.01 -11.26 -3.54
C ALA A 332 1.95 -12.31 -2.43
N THR A 333 3.06 -12.53 -1.72
CA THR A 333 3.11 -13.47 -0.59
C THR A 333 2.18 -13.04 0.54
N SER A 334 2.12 -11.75 0.83
CA SER A 334 1.35 -11.23 1.95
C SER A 334 -0.17 -11.31 1.72
N TYR A 335 -0.63 -11.23 0.46
CA TYR A 335 -2.01 -11.52 0.08
C TYR A 335 -2.28 -13.02 -0.03
N ALA A 336 -1.34 -13.78 -0.60
CA ALA A 336 -1.51 -15.22 -0.83
C ALA A 336 -1.64 -16.02 0.46
N ILE A 337 -0.93 -15.65 1.55
CA ILE A 337 -1.01 -16.35 2.84
C ILE A 337 -2.44 -16.37 3.41
N PRO A 338 -3.11 -15.22 3.67
CA PRO A 338 -4.49 -15.25 4.18
C PRO A 338 -5.46 -15.88 3.17
N ALA A 339 -5.28 -15.68 1.87
CA ALA A 339 -6.09 -16.37 0.87
C ALA A 339 -5.99 -17.90 0.96
N ALA A 340 -4.77 -18.44 1.00
CA ALA A 340 -4.51 -19.88 1.09
C ALA A 340 -5.06 -20.51 2.39
N LEU A 341 -5.16 -19.72 3.44
CA LEU A 341 -5.70 -20.13 4.72
C LEU A 341 -7.23 -19.95 4.83
N GLY A 342 -7.89 -19.45 3.78
CA GLY A 342 -9.34 -19.19 3.78
C GLY A 342 -9.75 -18.08 4.73
N LYS A 343 -8.94 -17.02 4.79
CA LYS A 343 -8.99 -16.00 5.83
C LYS A 343 -9.40 -14.64 5.23
N PRO A 344 -10.70 -14.34 5.20
CA PRO A 344 -11.22 -13.11 4.58
C PRO A 344 -10.98 -11.84 5.39
N TRP A 345 -11.06 -10.69 4.69
CA TRP A 345 -10.91 -9.35 5.25
C TRP A 345 -11.98 -8.99 6.31
N ASN A 346 -13.18 -9.57 6.23
CA ASN A 346 -14.24 -9.32 7.24
C ASN A 346 -13.84 -9.77 8.65
N LEU A 347 -12.79 -10.58 8.81
CA LEU A 347 -12.29 -11.01 10.11
C LEU A 347 -11.43 -9.95 10.80
N ILE A 348 -10.92 -8.96 10.06
CA ILE A 348 -10.17 -7.81 10.61
C ILE A 348 -10.98 -6.49 10.58
N MET A 349 -12.18 -6.51 10.00
CA MET A 349 -13.07 -5.36 9.91
C MET A 349 -14.18 -5.40 10.97
N GLN A 350 -14.59 -4.24 11.48
CA GLN A 350 -15.77 -4.14 12.34
C GLN A 350 -17.02 -3.97 11.46
N PRO A 351 -17.99 -4.90 11.52
CA PRO A 351 -19.19 -4.80 10.70
C PRO A 351 -20.07 -3.63 11.12
N VAL A 352 -20.64 -2.94 10.14
CA VAL A 352 -21.66 -1.90 10.35
C VAL A 352 -22.95 -2.30 9.65
N SER A 353 -24.09 -1.90 10.21
CA SER A 353 -25.38 -2.17 9.58
C SER A 353 -25.63 -1.20 8.43
N LYS A 354 -26.18 -1.73 7.33
CA LYS A 354 -26.73 -0.94 6.22
C LYS A 354 -27.78 0.03 6.78
N PRO A 355 -27.69 1.35 6.50
CA PRO A 355 -28.70 2.31 6.91
C PRO A 355 -30.06 1.90 6.35
N ILE A 356 -31.07 1.87 7.22
CA ILE A 356 -32.44 1.68 6.77
C ILE A 356 -32.82 2.92 5.96
N ALA A 357 -33.19 2.74 4.70
CA ALA A 357 -33.77 3.84 3.92
C ALA A 357 -34.94 4.41 4.72
N ALA A 358 -34.89 5.70 5.06
CA ALA A 358 -36.01 6.36 5.70
C ALA A 358 -37.27 6.05 4.86
N PRO A 359 -38.40 5.65 5.47
CA PRO A 359 -39.63 5.47 4.72
C PRO A 359 -39.83 6.73 3.90
N SER A 360 -39.93 6.59 2.58
CA SER A 360 -40.23 7.73 1.73
C SER A 360 -41.51 8.33 2.31
N GLY A 361 -41.39 9.53 2.87
CA GLY A 361 -42.52 10.28 3.39
C GLY A 361 -43.40 10.59 2.20
N GLY A 362 -44.33 9.69 1.90
CA GLY A 362 -45.35 9.84 0.88
C GLY A 362 -46.25 11.00 1.28
N GLY A 363 -45.81 12.21 0.95
CA GLY A 363 -46.62 13.40 0.92
C GLY A 363 -47.63 13.29 -0.21
N GLY A 364 -48.69 12.51 0.02
CA GLY A 364 -49.89 12.45 -0.80
C GLY A 364 -51.08 12.96 0.00
N GLY A 365 -51.43 14.23 -0.17
CA GLY A 365 -52.66 14.79 0.36
C GLY A 365 -53.89 14.25 -0.39
N GLY A 366 -55.03 14.15 0.30
CA GLY A 366 -56.29 13.85 -0.37
C GLY A 366 -57.39 13.30 0.54
N SER A 367 -58.25 14.22 0.97
CA SER A 367 -59.59 14.03 1.56
C SER A 367 -60.41 12.85 0.98
N GLY A 368 -61.08 12.09 1.85
CA GLY A 368 -62.16 11.19 1.47
C GLY A 368 -62.80 10.50 2.68
N GLY A 369 -63.91 11.03 3.16
CA GLY A 369 -64.75 10.38 4.17
C GLY A 369 -65.49 9.15 3.62
N GLY A 370 -65.83 8.21 4.51
CA GLY A 370 -66.67 7.07 4.15
C GLY A 370 -66.62 5.95 5.20
N SER A 371 -67.55 6.01 6.14
CA SER A 371 -67.85 4.98 7.13
C SER A 371 -68.72 3.86 6.54
N ALA A 372 -68.58 2.67 7.12
CA ALA A 372 -69.48 1.52 7.18
C ALA A 372 -69.46 0.47 6.05
N GLY A 373 -69.31 -0.80 6.45
CA GLY A 373 -69.63 -1.97 5.63
C GLY A 373 -69.02 -3.30 6.11
N ASN A 374 -69.57 -3.87 7.18
CA ASN A 374 -69.36 -5.26 7.61
C ASN A 374 -69.70 -6.28 6.51
N ASN A 375 -68.96 -7.41 6.42
CA ASN A 375 -69.49 -8.75 6.69
C ASN A 375 -68.49 -9.92 6.50
N ASN A 376 -68.42 -10.74 7.56
CA ASN A 376 -68.30 -12.21 7.66
C ASN A 376 -67.10 -13.02 7.08
N THR A 377 -66.21 -13.37 8.02
CA THR A 377 -65.62 -14.69 8.41
C THR A 377 -66.28 -15.99 7.90
N PRO A 378 -65.60 -17.19 7.89
CA PRO A 378 -64.99 -17.80 9.10
C PRO A 378 -63.64 -18.55 8.96
N ALA A 379 -62.89 -18.51 10.09
CA ALA A 379 -62.05 -19.53 10.75
C ALA A 379 -61.38 -20.64 9.92
N THR A 380 -60.09 -20.93 10.12
CA THR A 380 -59.64 -21.74 11.26
C THR A 380 -58.20 -21.44 11.71
N ASN A 381 -58.02 -21.32 13.03
CA ASN A 381 -56.79 -21.62 13.76
C ASN A 381 -57.18 -22.49 14.96
N PRO A 382 -56.32 -23.41 15.40
CA PRO A 382 -56.04 -23.50 16.84
C PRO A 382 -54.52 -23.46 17.06
N ALA A 383 -54.04 -22.41 17.76
CA ALA A 383 -53.71 -22.42 19.19
C ALA A 383 -52.30 -22.98 19.46
N ALA A 384 -51.28 -22.17 19.78
CA ALA A 384 -51.06 -21.30 20.95
C ALA A 384 -50.62 -22.06 22.22
N THR A 385 -49.48 -21.63 22.76
CA THR A 385 -49.09 -21.53 24.19
C THR A 385 -47.77 -20.72 24.20
N THR A 386 -47.72 -19.41 24.51
CA THR A 386 -47.71 -18.72 25.84
C THR A 386 -46.68 -19.31 26.80
N ALA A 387 -45.80 -18.60 27.52
CA ALA A 387 -45.63 -17.21 27.95
C ALA A 387 -44.10 -17.05 28.26
N ASP A 388 -43.49 -15.97 28.73
CA ASP A 388 -43.91 -14.75 29.41
C ASP A 388 -42.77 -13.72 29.30
N SER A 389 -43.14 -12.48 29.57
CA SER A 389 -42.39 -11.24 29.60
C SER A 389 -41.26 -11.23 30.64
N ASP A 390 -40.19 -10.50 30.35
CA ASP A 390 -39.67 -9.59 31.38
C ASP A 390 -39.06 -8.33 30.75
N THR A 391 -39.48 -7.21 31.31
CA THR A 391 -39.24 -5.86 30.83
C THR A 391 -38.23 -5.22 31.78
N ILE A 392 -37.03 -4.85 31.30
CA ILE A 392 -36.18 -3.88 32.00
C ILE A 392 -35.69 -2.84 31.00
N SER A 393 -36.45 -1.75 30.96
CA SER A 393 -35.93 -0.42 30.63
C SER A 393 -35.15 0.07 31.85
N GLN A 394 -33.96 0.67 31.67
CA GLN A 394 -33.52 1.92 32.31
C GLN A 394 -32.04 2.24 31.97
N ASN A 395 -31.85 3.47 31.47
CA ASN A 395 -30.72 4.40 31.68
C ASN A 395 -29.56 4.42 30.67
N LEU A 396 -29.81 5.12 29.56
CA LEU A 396 -28.86 6.07 28.96
C LEU A 396 -28.66 7.27 29.92
N PRO A 397 -27.44 7.81 30.07
CA PRO A 397 -27.28 9.18 30.56
C PRO A 397 -27.46 10.19 29.43
N GLU A 398 -28.36 11.13 29.67
CA GLU A 398 -28.62 12.35 28.91
C GLU A 398 -27.41 13.31 28.87
N SER A 399 -27.40 14.07 27.78
CA SER A 399 -26.66 15.30 27.53
C SER A 399 -26.71 16.33 28.66
N LEU A 400 -25.58 17.01 28.91
CA LEU A 400 -25.56 18.26 29.66
C LEU A 400 -25.73 19.48 28.72
N PRO A 401 -26.46 20.54 29.15
CA PRO A 401 -26.80 21.69 28.32
C PRO A 401 -25.73 22.81 28.29
N VAL A 402 -25.88 23.61 27.24
CA VAL A 402 -25.12 24.76 26.75
C VAL A 402 -24.97 25.94 27.73
N ASN A 403 -23.88 26.70 27.61
CA ASN A 403 -23.98 28.17 27.64
C ASN A 403 -22.92 28.84 26.72
N PRO A 404 -23.33 29.69 25.76
CA PRO A 404 -22.43 30.48 24.94
C PRO A 404 -22.11 31.84 25.59
N THR A 405 -21.11 32.54 25.03
CA THR A 405 -20.76 33.97 25.17
C THR A 405 -19.50 34.26 25.99
N ALA A 406 -18.39 34.54 25.29
CA ALA A 406 -17.70 35.83 25.32
C ALA A 406 -16.57 35.87 24.27
N LEU A 407 -16.80 36.64 23.21
CA LEU A 407 -15.74 37.16 22.34
C LEU A 407 -14.93 38.19 23.14
N GLN A 408 -13.62 37.98 23.24
CA GLN A 408 -12.67 39.09 23.35
C GLN A 408 -11.57 38.93 22.30
N LYS A 409 -11.31 40.06 21.65
CA LYS A 409 -10.43 40.29 20.52
C LYS A 409 -9.06 40.77 21.04
N THR A 410 -8.02 40.44 20.27
CA THR A 410 -6.67 41.03 20.17
C THR A 410 -5.66 40.82 21.31
N GLU A 411 -4.57 40.10 21.02
CA GLU A 411 -3.27 40.72 20.70
C GLU A 411 -2.56 39.95 19.58
N GLU A 412 -2.05 40.65 18.57
CA GLU A 412 -1.21 40.10 17.50
C GLU A 412 0.23 39.91 18.02
N VAL A 413 0.75 38.69 17.94
CA VAL A 413 2.19 38.44 18.13
C VAL A 413 2.92 38.81 16.85
N LYS A 414 3.62 39.96 16.87
CA LYS A 414 4.61 40.34 15.85
C LYS A 414 5.77 39.33 15.85
N ILE A 415 5.81 38.45 14.85
CA ILE A 415 7.01 37.67 14.54
C ILE A 415 7.92 38.55 13.66
N THR A 416 9.04 38.99 14.23
CA THR A 416 10.13 39.61 13.47
C THR A 416 11.02 38.50 12.95
N VAL A 417 11.03 38.28 11.63
CA VAL A 417 11.98 37.37 10.98
C VAL A 417 13.33 38.09 10.90
N LEU A 418 14.32 37.59 11.64
CA LEU A 418 15.72 37.99 11.46
C LEU A 418 16.31 37.25 10.25
N PRO A 419 17.00 37.94 9.32
CA PRO A 419 17.72 37.27 8.24
C PRO A 419 18.89 36.44 8.80
N PRO A 420 19.28 35.33 8.15
CA PRO A 420 20.39 34.51 8.59
C PRO A 420 21.67 35.34 8.69
N ALA A 421 22.34 35.24 9.84
CA ALA A 421 23.66 35.81 10.04
C ALA A 421 24.66 35.17 9.08
N ALA A 422 25.44 36.03 8.42
CA ALA A 422 26.53 35.66 7.54
C ALA A 422 27.57 34.81 8.28
N ILE A 423 27.86 33.61 7.77
CA ILE A 423 29.11 32.92 8.08
C ILE A 423 30.18 33.42 7.11
N ASN A 424 31.23 33.94 7.73
CA ASN A 424 32.41 34.56 7.18
C ASN A 424 33.17 33.61 6.23
N THR A 425 33.34 34.04 4.98
CA THR A 425 34.21 33.43 3.99
C THR A 425 35.65 33.90 4.21
N GLN A 426 36.58 32.99 4.49
CA GLN A 426 37.99 33.20 4.17
C GLN A 426 38.39 32.35 2.97
N ASN A 427 39.14 33.02 2.10
CA ASN A 427 39.47 32.78 0.70
C ASN A 427 40.66 31.78 0.53
N PRO A 428 41.17 31.47 -0.69
CA PRO A 428 41.49 30.10 -1.11
C PRO A 428 42.97 29.97 -1.52
N GLU A 429 43.38 28.79 -2.01
CA GLU A 429 44.53 28.65 -2.92
C GLU A 429 44.41 27.35 -3.76
N PRO A 430 45.12 27.19 -4.89
CA PRO A 430 44.52 27.31 -6.21
C PRO A 430 44.67 26.05 -7.10
N GLU A 431 43.74 25.84 -8.03
CA GLU A 431 43.91 24.90 -9.14
C GLU A 431 44.43 25.59 -10.42
N PRO A 432 45.22 24.90 -11.26
CA PRO A 432 45.92 25.49 -12.39
C PRO A 432 45.06 25.64 -13.65
N LYS A 433 45.30 26.75 -14.34
CA LYS A 433 44.66 27.22 -15.57
C LYS A 433 44.96 26.33 -16.78
N ILE A 434 43.93 25.96 -17.54
CA ILE A 434 44.05 25.70 -19.00
C ILE A 434 42.90 26.40 -19.75
N LYS A 435 43.28 26.95 -20.90
CA LYS A 435 42.67 28.03 -21.70
C LYS A 435 41.39 27.62 -22.46
N THR A 436 40.48 28.57 -22.60
CA THR A 436 39.48 28.66 -23.70
C THR A 436 39.84 29.81 -24.65
N PRO A 437 39.36 29.78 -25.90
CA PRO A 437 38.83 30.97 -26.56
C PRO A 437 37.36 30.75 -27.01
N ALA A 438 36.37 31.56 -26.58
CA ALA A 438 35.91 32.86 -27.14
C ALA A 438 35.09 32.65 -28.46
N VAL A 439 33.91 33.22 -28.79
CA VAL A 439 33.13 34.45 -28.52
C VAL A 439 31.67 34.14 -28.99
N ALA A 440 30.55 34.61 -28.39
CA ALA A 440 29.87 35.87 -28.73
C ALA A 440 28.62 36.13 -27.87
N THR A 441 28.32 37.42 -27.70
CA THR A 441 27.45 38.12 -26.75
C THR A 441 26.03 38.45 -27.27
N ASN A 442 25.10 38.72 -26.34
CA ASN A 442 24.17 39.89 -26.23
C ASN A 442 22.90 39.51 -25.44
N VAL A 443 22.72 39.86 -24.15
CA VAL A 443 22.10 41.09 -23.56
C VAL A 443 20.65 41.36 -24.03
N ASN A 444 19.63 41.24 -23.15
CA ASN A 444 19.00 42.38 -22.43
C ASN A 444 17.90 41.96 -21.41
N THR A 445 17.70 42.82 -20.42
CA THR A 445 16.89 42.76 -19.19
C THR A 445 15.39 43.10 -19.36
N GLN A 446 14.48 42.56 -18.52
CA GLN A 446 13.74 43.29 -17.45
C GLN A 446 12.55 42.50 -16.84
N THR A 447 12.29 42.85 -15.59
CA THR A 447 11.39 42.38 -14.52
C THR A 447 9.88 42.55 -14.73
N THR A 448 9.07 41.64 -14.14
CA THR A 448 7.83 41.96 -13.40
C THR A 448 7.53 40.92 -12.31
N GLN A 449 6.92 41.38 -11.21
CA GLN A 449 6.63 40.65 -9.97
C GLN A 449 5.30 39.83 -10.01
N SER A 450 5.30 38.80 -9.15
CA SER A 450 4.27 37.89 -8.58
C SER A 450 2.77 38.25 -8.62
N PRO A 451 1.85 37.27 -8.51
CA PRO A 451 1.49 36.74 -7.19
C PRO A 451 1.23 35.21 -7.08
N LEU A 452 1.50 34.70 -5.87
CA LEU A 452 0.97 33.50 -5.18
C LEU A 452 0.60 32.27 -6.04
N GLN A 453 1.43 31.23 -5.92
CA GLN A 453 1.19 29.89 -6.44
C GLN A 453 0.65 28.99 -5.31
N THR A 454 -0.67 28.77 -5.32
CA THR A 454 -1.33 27.68 -4.58
C THR A 454 -1.08 26.33 -5.27
N ASP A 455 -1.05 25.28 -4.45
CA ASP A 455 -0.85 23.85 -4.76
C ASP A 455 -1.06 23.41 -6.21
N LYS A 456 0.03 23.00 -6.86
CA LYS A 456 0.04 22.37 -8.20
C LYS A 456 0.75 21.01 -8.21
N THR A 457 1.14 20.48 -7.06
CA THR A 457 1.83 19.19 -6.95
C THR A 457 0.87 18.00 -7.03
N ASP A 458 -0.38 18.15 -6.59
CA ASP A 458 -1.38 17.05 -6.62
C ASP A 458 -1.91 16.80 -8.04
N THR A 459 -2.18 17.85 -8.80
CA THR A 459 -2.74 17.74 -10.18
C THR A 459 -1.75 17.20 -11.22
N LEU A 460 -0.44 17.25 -10.96
CA LEU A 460 0.59 16.69 -11.85
C LEU A 460 0.85 15.19 -11.59
N ILE A 461 0.55 14.69 -10.39
CA ILE A 461 0.61 13.26 -10.06
C ILE A 461 -0.65 12.56 -10.61
N GLU A 462 -1.82 13.19 -10.49
CA GLU A 462 -3.12 12.64 -10.94
C GLU A 462 -3.21 12.43 -12.46
N ASN A 463 -2.67 13.36 -13.27
CA ASN A 463 -2.75 13.24 -14.74
C ASN A 463 -1.83 12.16 -15.32
N ASN A 464 -0.76 11.77 -14.62
CA ASN A 464 0.11 10.67 -15.04
C ASN A 464 -0.47 9.28 -14.65
N LEU A 465 -1.39 9.24 -13.68
CA LEU A 465 -2.10 8.02 -13.28
C LEU A 465 -3.16 7.62 -14.32
N ALA A 466 -3.86 8.60 -14.91
CA ALA A 466 -4.83 8.36 -15.99
C ALA A 466 -4.18 7.89 -17.32
N ALA A 467 -2.94 8.30 -17.59
CA ALA A 467 -2.21 7.89 -18.79
C ALA A 467 -1.62 6.47 -18.68
N ALA A 468 -1.34 5.98 -17.46
CA ALA A 468 -0.90 4.61 -17.21
C ALA A 468 -2.03 3.58 -17.38
N LEU A 469 -3.29 3.99 -17.28
CA LEU A 469 -4.48 3.15 -17.43
C LEU A 469 -4.93 2.97 -18.91
N GLY A 470 -4.40 3.79 -19.82
CA GLY A 470 -4.82 3.81 -21.23
C GLY A 470 -4.07 2.88 -22.18
N ASN A 471 -3.00 2.21 -21.74
CA ASN A 471 -2.13 1.45 -22.64
C ASN A 471 -2.38 -0.06 -22.54
N LYS A 472 -2.97 -0.63 -23.60
CA LYS A 472 -3.29 -2.05 -23.76
C LYS A 472 -2.04 -2.91 -23.62
N GLY A 473 -1.94 -3.63 -22.51
CA GLY A 473 -1.01 -4.75 -22.33
C GLY A 473 -0.91 -5.14 -20.87
N ASN A 474 -1.26 -6.38 -20.55
CA ASN A 474 -1.16 -7.07 -19.24
C ASN A 474 -0.21 -6.41 -18.23
N SER A 475 -0.70 -5.41 -17.51
CA SER A 475 0.09 -4.72 -16.50
C SER A 475 -0.64 -4.84 -15.19
N ALA A 476 -0.13 -5.72 -14.32
CA ALA A 476 -0.42 -5.69 -12.90
C ALA A 476 -0.17 -4.26 -12.38
N LEU A 477 -1.02 -3.82 -11.47
CA LEU A 477 -0.92 -2.55 -10.77
C LEU A 477 0.47 -2.39 -10.12
N VAL A 478 1.38 -1.66 -10.76
CA VAL A 478 2.70 -1.30 -10.19
C VAL A 478 2.55 0.04 -9.47
N ILE A 479 2.42 -0.02 -8.14
CA ILE A 479 2.51 1.16 -7.26
C ILE A 479 3.97 1.31 -6.81
N PRO A 480 4.65 2.42 -7.09
CA PRO A 480 6.03 2.64 -6.65
C PRO A 480 6.07 2.89 -5.14
N LEU A 481 6.60 1.91 -4.39
CA LEU A 481 6.71 1.94 -2.93
C LEU A 481 7.84 2.88 -2.48
N VAL A 482 7.50 3.90 -1.68
CA VAL A 482 8.44 4.60 -0.78
C VAL A 482 7.97 4.40 0.66
N LEU A 483 7.90 3.14 1.07
CA LEU A 483 7.97 2.71 2.45
C LEU A 483 9.03 1.62 2.45
N SER A 484 10.06 1.72 3.29
CA SER A 484 11.03 0.63 3.39
C SER A 484 10.31 -0.67 3.75
N SER A 485 10.76 -1.78 3.16
CA SER A 485 10.21 -3.15 3.25
C SER A 485 9.67 -3.58 4.63
N GLY A 486 10.19 -3.03 5.72
CA GLY A 486 9.71 -3.24 7.10
C GLY A 486 8.27 -2.75 7.39
N ALA A 487 7.79 -1.67 6.77
CA ALA A 487 6.43 -1.14 7.00
C ALA A 487 5.35 -2.09 6.48
N PHE A 488 5.66 -2.77 5.39
CA PHE A 488 4.72 -3.61 4.66
C PHE A 488 4.69 -5.06 5.21
N LEU A 489 5.85 -5.61 5.60
CA LEU A 489 5.95 -6.85 6.38
C LEU A 489 5.19 -6.74 7.71
N SER A 490 5.25 -5.56 8.34
CA SER A 490 4.44 -5.21 9.51
C SER A 490 2.95 -5.29 9.19
N LEU A 491 2.53 -4.67 8.09
CA LEU A 491 1.15 -4.49 7.67
C LEU A 491 0.33 -5.80 7.61
N MET A 492 0.89 -6.82 6.97
CA MET A 492 0.16 -8.05 6.67
C MET A 492 0.37 -9.15 7.71
N TYR A 493 1.38 -9.05 8.57
CA TYR A 493 1.44 -9.89 9.76
C TYR A 493 0.28 -9.60 10.73
N PHE A 494 -0.21 -8.36 10.82
CA PHE A 494 -1.40 -8.06 11.61
C PHE A 494 -2.65 -8.79 11.10
N VAL A 495 -2.79 -8.92 9.78
CA VAL A 495 -3.82 -9.74 9.15
C VAL A 495 -3.60 -11.20 9.55
N ALA A 496 -2.39 -11.74 9.40
CA ALA A 496 -2.06 -13.12 9.74
C ALA A 496 -2.12 -13.46 11.26
N ARG A 497 -1.97 -12.51 12.19
CA ARG A 497 -1.93 -12.83 13.64
C ARG A 497 -3.32 -13.00 14.26
N ARG A 498 -4.37 -12.36 13.72
CA ARG A 498 -5.77 -12.62 14.12
C ARG A 498 -6.25 -14.03 13.76
N PHE A 499 -5.39 -14.75 13.06
CA PHE A 499 -5.66 -16.01 12.42
C PHE A 499 -4.88 -17.20 12.99
N PHE A 500 -3.88 -16.91 13.82
CA PHE A 500 -3.06 -17.89 14.55
C PHE A 500 -2.99 -17.57 16.05
N GLY A 501 -3.96 -16.80 16.55
CA GLY A 501 -4.23 -16.70 17.99
C GLY A 501 -4.70 -18.02 18.57
#